data_AF-A0A4R5A6G6-F1
#
_entry.id   AF-A0A4R5A6G6-F1
#
_cell.length_a   1.000
_cell.length_b   1.000
_cell.length_c   1.000
_cell.angle_alpha   90.00
_cell.angle_beta   90.00
_cell.angle_gamma   90.00
#
_symmetry.space_group_name_H-M   'P 1'
#
loop_
_entity.id
_entity.type
_entity.pdbx_description
1 polymer ?
#
loop_
_entity_poly.entity_id
_entity_poly.type
_entity_poly.pdbx_seq_one_letter_code
_entity_poly.pdbx_strand_id
1 'polypeptide(L)'
;MLPNLGGGEWMIILVVVLLLFGSAKLPQLARSLGKSARILKAETKGLRDDEDETTDAGKQAKAQAEARDQAAKLREEAARLEREATGDTGGTGAPQRPRGALASGEPIQGIPVPDPGQARKSG
;
A
#
# COMPACT_ATOMS: atom_id res chain seq x y z
N MET A 1 47.34 30.27 -15.68
CA MET A 1 47.04 29.32 -14.60
C MET A 1 45.55 29.42 -14.31
N LEU A 2 44.70 28.71 -15.05
CA LEU A 2 43.25 28.76 -14.81
C LEU A 2 42.92 27.84 -13.63
N PRO A 3 42.21 28.31 -12.60
CA PRO A 3 41.76 27.47 -11.51
C PRO A 3 40.84 26.38 -12.06
N ASN A 4 41.01 25.14 -11.61
CA ASN A 4 40.20 24.01 -12.01
C ASN A 4 38.77 24.13 -11.44
N LEU A 5 37.91 24.90 -12.11
CA LEU A 5 36.51 25.20 -11.74
C LEU A 5 35.57 23.97 -11.79
N GLY A 6 36.04 22.81 -12.22
CA GLY A 6 35.16 21.68 -12.54
C GLY A 6 34.61 20.90 -11.34
N GLY A 7 35.31 20.88 -10.21
CA GLY A 7 34.95 19.99 -9.08
C GLY A 7 34.70 20.71 -7.76
N GLY A 8 35.61 21.60 -7.38
CA GLY A 8 35.52 22.33 -6.11
C GLY A 8 34.34 23.30 -6.06
N GLU A 9 34.03 23.96 -7.18
CA GLU A 9 32.96 24.95 -7.25
C GLU A 9 31.57 24.31 -7.09
N TRP A 10 31.35 23.17 -7.75
CA TRP A 10 30.11 22.40 -7.59
C TRP A 10 29.89 21.94 -6.16
N MET A 11 30.96 21.55 -5.45
CA MET A 11 30.88 21.17 -4.04
C MET A 11 30.45 22.37 -3.17
N ILE A 12 31.00 23.55 -3.42
CA ILE A 12 30.61 24.78 -2.72
C ILE A 12 29.14 25.14 -2.97
N ILE A 13 28.68 25.06 -4.21
CA ILE A 13 27.27 25.32 -4.55
C ILE A 13 26.35 24.33 -3.83
N LEU A 14 26.69 23.03 -3.84
CA LEU A 14 25.94 22.01 -3.10
C LEU A 14 25.86 22.34 -1.61
N VAL A 15 26.99 22.70 -0.98
CA VAL A 15 27.03 23.10 0.42
C VAL A 15 26.11 24.30 0.67
N VAL A 16 26.20 25.35 -0.14
CA VAL A 16 25.33 26.54 0.00
C VAL A 16 23.85 26.16 -0.13
N VAL A 17 23.48 25.36 -1.12
CA VAL A 17 22.09 24.89 -1.31
C VAL A 17 21.64 24.04 -0.11
N LEU A 18 22.50 23.18 0.43
CA LEU A 18 22.22 22.41 1.65
C LEU A 18 22.02 23.31 2.88
N LEU A 19 22.75 24.43 2.98
CA LEU A 19 22.56 25.40 4.07
C LEU A 19 21.24 26.17 3.93
N LEU A 20 20.86 26.58 2.72
CA LEU A 20 19.64 27.35 2.47
C LEU A 20 18.38 26.49 2.63
N PHE A 21 18.38 25.31 2.03
CA PHE A 21 17.20 24.43 1.98
C PHE A 21 17.21 23.40 3.11
N GLY A 22 18.37 23.01 3.63
CA GLY A 22 18.52 21.94 4.61
C GLY A 22 18.62 20.55 3.98
N SER A 23 19.23 19.61 4.73
CA SER A 23 19.42 18.22 4.29
C SER A 23 18.12 17.44 4.06
N ALA A 24 17.03 17.83 4.74
CA ALA A 24 15.74 17.16 4.60
C ALA A 24 14.92 17.65 3.39
N LYS A 25 15.09 18.91 2.96
CA LYS A 25 14.24 19.51 1.90
C LYS A 25 14.71 19.20 0.49
N LEU A 26 16.01 19.13 0.24
CA LEU A 26 16.54 18.71 -1.05
C LEU A 26 16.05 17.33 -1.51
N PRO A 27 16.15 16.26 -0.71
CA PRO A 27 15.64 14.95 -1.11
C PRO A 27 14.11 14.92 -1.20
N GLN A 28 13.41 15.74 -0.40
CA GLN A 28 11.95 15.87 -0.48
C GLN A 28 11.53 16.50 -1.82
N LEU A 29 12.16 17.60 -2.22
CA LEU A 29 11.92 18.31 -3.48
C LEU A 29 12.33 17.45 -4.68
N ALA A 30 13.48 16.78 -4.62
CA ALA A 30 13.94 15.86 -5.66
C ALA A 30 12.96 14.69 -5.83
N ARG A 31 12.41 14.12 -4.75
CA ARG A 31 11.39 13.07 -4.83
C ARG A 31 10.08 13.56 -5.45
N SER A 32 9.60 14.75 -5.07
CA SER A 32 8.36 15.29 -5.64
C SER A 32 8.52 15.67 -7.11
N LEU A 33 9.63 16.32 -7.47
CA LEU A 33 9.97 16.66 -8.87
C LEU A 33 10.19 15.40 -9.70
N GLY A 34 10.90 14.40 -9.16
CA GLY A 34 11.12 13.12 -9.82
C GLY A 34 9.84 12.34 -10.07
N LYS A 35 8.87 12.40 -9.15
CA LYS A 35 7.54 11.78 -9.34
C LYS A 35 6.79 12.44 -10.49
N SER A 36 6.73 13.77 -10.53
CA SER A 36 6.12 14.51 -11.65
C SER A 36 6.84 14.23 -12.97
N ALA A 37 8.18 14.31 -12.97
CA ALA A 37 9.00 14.04 -14.15
C ALA A 37 8.85 12.60 -14.66
N ARG A 38 8.64 11.62 -13.78
CA ARG A 38 8.38 10.23 -14.18
C ARG A 38 7.05 10.07 -14.89
N ILE A 39 6.01 10.74 -14.41
CA ILE A 39 4.68 10.72 -15.04
C ILE A 39 4.75 11.37 -16.42
N LEU A 40 5.32 12.58 -16.48
CA LEU A 40 5.56 13.31 -17.73
C LEU A 40 6.41 12.49 -18.72
N LYS A 41 7.46 11.82 -18.22
CA LYS A 41 8.33 10.98 -19.05
C LYS A 41 7.63 9.71 -19.52
N ALA A 42 6.75 9.10 -18.72
CA ALA A 42 5.95 7.95 -19.14
C ALA A 42 4.95 8.34 -20.22
N GLU A 43 4.25 9.47 -20.04
CA GLU A 43 3.34 10.01 -21.06
C GLU A 43 4.10 10.38 -22.33
N THR A 44 5.25 11.07 -22.21
CA THR A 44 6.08 11.44 -23.37
C THR A 44 6.75 10.23 -24.03
N LYS A 45 6.99 9.15 -23.28
CA LYS A 45 7.57 7.91 -23.78
C LYS A 45 6.57 7.15 -24.65
N GLY A 46 5.30 7.09 -24.25
CA GLY A 46 4.24 6.53 -25.10
C GLY A 46 4.06 7.23 -26.45
N LEU A 47 4.56 8.48 -26.62
CA LEU A 47 4.60 9.19 -27.90
C LEU A 47 5.87 8.93 -28.73
N ARG A 48 6.91 8.36 -28.12
CA ARG A 48 8.24 8.15 -28.73
C ARG A 48 8.60 6.67 -28.92
N ASP A 49 7.91 5.77 -28.24
CA ASP A 49 8.37 4.39 -27.99
C ASP A 49 7.40 3.34 -28.56
N ASP A 50 6.56 3.71 -29.55
CA ASP A 50 5.68 2.78 -30.29
C ASP A 50 6.45 1.56 -30.88
N GLU A 51 7.78 1.57 -30.88
CA GLU A 51 8.65 0.50 -31.38
C GLU A 51 9.35 -0.34 -30.29
N ASP A 52 9.45 0.11 -29.02
CA ASP A 52 10.33 -0.51 -27.98
C ASP A 52 9.60 -0.98 -26.69
N GLU A 53 8.34 -0.57 -26.42
CA GLU A 53 7.68 -0.80 -25.12
C GLU A 53 7.27 -2.26 -24.82
N THR A 54 7.18 -3.12 -25.84
CA THR A 54 6.70 -4.50 -25.67
C THR A 54 7.66 -5.38 -24.87
N THR A 55 8.95 -5.06 -24.84
CA THR A 55 9.98 -5.90 -24.20
C THR A 55 10.16 -5.60 -22.71
N ASP A 56 10.00 -4.35 -22.27
CA ASP A 56 10.28 -3.93 -20.88
C ASP A 56 9.10 -4.24 -19.93
N ALA A 57 7.87 -4.02 -20.40
CA ALA A 57 6.65 -4.32 -19.63
C ALA A 57 6.52 -5.81 -19.31
N GLY A 58 6.89 -6.70 -20.24
CA GLY A 58 6.89 -8.15 -20.05
C GLY A 58 7.91 -8.61 -18.99
N LYS A 59 9.07 -7.96 -18.91
CA LYS A 59 10.11 -8.27 -17.92
C LYS A 59 9.71 -7.87 -16.50
N GLN A 60 9.08 -6.70 -16.35
CA GLN A 60 8.60 -6.22 -15.05
C GLN A 60 7.42 -7.05 -14.52
N ALA A 61 6.49 -7.43 -15.40
CA ALA A 61 5.36 -8.29 -15.04
C ALA A 61 5.83 -9.69 -14.59
N LYS A 62 6.82 -10.26 -15.30
CA LYS A 62 7.38 -11.57 -14.97
C LYS A 62 8.12 -11.57 -13.61
N ALA A 63 8.96 -10.56 -13.37
CA ALA A 63 9.67 -10.42 -12.08
C ALA A 63 8.71 -10.23 -10.90
N GLN A 64 7.60 -9.54 -11.11
CA GLN A 64 6.59 -9.32 -10.07
C GLN A 64 5.73 -10.57 -9.80
N ALA A 65 5.44 -11.38 -10.82
CA ALA A 65 4.78 -12.68 -10.66
C ALA A 65 5.68 -13.67 -9.90
N GLU A 66 6.96 -13.76 -10.28
CA GLU A 66 7.95 -14.63 -9.63
C GLU A 66 8.17 -14.27 -8.14
N ALA A 67 8.12 -12.98 -7.79
CA ALA A 67 8.20 -12.53 -6.39
C ALA A 67 6.95 -12.89 -5.57
N ARG A 68 5.76 -12.84 -6.17
CA ARG A 68 4.51 -13.23 -5.51
C ARG A 68 4.43 -14.74 -5.26
N ASP A 69 4.89 -15.54 -6.23
CA ASP A 69 4.93 -17.00 -6.08
C ASP A 69 5.94 -17.43 -5.00
N GLN A 70 7.09 -16.76 -4.91
CA GLN A 70 8.06 -17.00 -3.84
C GLN A 70 7.48 -16.69 -2.46
N ALA A 71 6.76 -15.58 -2.31
CA ALA A 71 6.11 -15.22 -1.06
C ALA A 71 5.01 -16.22 -0.66
N ALA A 72 4.27 -16.80 -1.61
CA ALA A 72 3.27 -17.83 -1.35
C ALA A 72 3.90 -19.14 -0.87
N LYS A 73 4.99 -19.57 -1.50
CA LYS A 73 5.73 -20.80 -1.13
C LYS A 73 6.34 -20.71 0.26
N LEU A 74 6.98 -19.57 0.59
CA LEU A 74 7.53 -19.34 1.93
C LEU A 74 6.45 -19.34 3.02
N ARG A 75 5.24 -18.87 2.69
CA ARG A 75 4.11 -18.86 3.62
C ARG A 75 3.52 -20.25 3.84
N GLU A 76 3.51 -21.09 2.80
CA GLU A 76 3.12 -22.50 2.92
C GLU A 76 4.16 -23.30 3.72
N GLU A 77 5.44 -23.04 3.50
CA GLU A 77 6.54 -23.66 4.25
C GLU A 77 6.51 -23.26 5.73
N ALA A 78 6.30 -21.98 6.03
CA ALA A 78 6.11 -21.50 7.39
C ALA A 78 4.90 -22.15 8.08
N ALA A 79 3.77 -22.29 7.38
CA ALA A 79 2.58 -22.94 7.92
C ALA A 79 2.75 -24.46 8.13
N ARG A 80 3.60 -25.11 7.33
CA ARG A 80 3.97 -26.53 7.53
C ARG A 80 4.86 -26.70 8.75
N LEU A 81 5.89 -25.87 8.90
CA LEU A 81 6.74 -25.85 10.09
C LEU A 81 5.93 -25.56 11.37
N GLU A 82 4.94 -24.68 11.30
CA GLU A 82 4.10 -24.34 12.45
C GLU A 82 3.15 -25.49 12.85
N ARG A 83 2.64 -26.26 11.88
CA ARG A 83 1.87 -27.49 12.13
C ARG A 83 2.72 -28.62 12.70
N GLU A 84 3.98 -28.70 12.26
CA GLU A 84 4.94 -29.67 12.77
C GLU A 84 5.38 -29.31 14.20
N ALA A 85 5.56 -28.02 14.50
CA ALA A 85 5.91 -27.53 15.83
C ALA A 85 4.76 -27.58 16.85
N THR A 86 3.50 -27.47 16.41
CA THR A 86 2.31 -27.56 17.29
C THR A 86 1.80 -28.99 17.51
N GLY A 87 2.41 -29.99 16.88
CA GLY A 87 2.02 -31.41 16.99
C GLY A 87 2.48 -32.13 18.26
N ASP A 88 3.33 -31.52 19.11
CA ASP A 88 3.96 -32.20 20.26
C ASP A 88 3.63 -31.58 21.64
N THR A 89 2.82 -30.53 21.72
CA THR A 89 2.30 -30.05 23.02
C THR A 89 0.83 -30.44 23.19
N GLY A 90 0.65 -31.65 23.71
CA GLY A 90 -0.63 -32.11 24.23
C GLY A 90 -1.12 -31.24 25.39
N GLY A 91 -2.44 -31.07 25.44
CA GLY A 91 -3.17 -30.77 26.68
C GLY A 91 -3.39 -29.29 27.02
N THR A 92 -4.62 -28.82 26.78
CA THR A 92 -5.51 -28.13 27.75
C THR A 92 -6.19 -26.89 27.17
N GLY A 93 -7.54 -26.89 27.20
CA GLY A 93 -8.35 -25.67 27.28
C GLY A 93 -9.26 -25.37 26.08
N ALA A 94 -10.28 -26.18 25.85
CA ALA A 94 -11.41 -25.79 24.99
C ALA A 94 -12.13 -24.55 25.58
N PRO A 95 -12.51 -23.53 24.79
CA PRO A 95 -13.40 -22.49 25.30
C PRO A 95 -14.83 -23.08 25.43
N GLN A 96 -15.28 -23.24 26.67
CA GLN A 96 -16.67 -23.55 27.01
C GLN A 96 -17.62 -22.53 26.36
N ARG A 97 -18.55 -23.02 25.52
CA ARG A 97 -19.76 -22.27 25.18
C ARG A 97 -20.67 -22.22 26.42
N PRO A 98 -21.06 -21.04 26.92
CA PRO A 98 -22.05 -20.97 27.99
C PRO A 98 -23.40 -21.47 27.47
N ARG A 99 -23.86 -22.59 28.04
CA ARG A 99 -25.24 -23.08 27.94
C ARG A 99 -26.14 -22.16 28.79
N GLY A 100 -26.93 -21.34 28.12
CA GLY A 100 -28.09 -20.63 28.67
C GLY A 100 -28.89 -20.09 27.48
N ALA A 101 -29.95 -20.78 27.06
CA ALA A 101 -31.32 -20.52 27.51
C ALA A 101 -31.80 -19.14 27.04
N LEU A 102 -32.54 -19.11 25.92
CA LEU A 102 -33.77 -18.34 25.62
C LEU A 102 -34.18 -18.79 24.20
N ALA A 103 -35.01 -19.82 24.07
CA ALA A 103 -36.47 -19.70 24.00
C ALA A 103 -36.91 -18.69 22.94
N SER A 104 -37.46 -19.22 21.85
CA SER A 104 -38.66 -18.69 21.17
C SER A 104 -38.58 -17.31 20.52
N GLY A 105 -39.03 -17.22 19.26
CA GLY A 105 -38.98 -15.99 18.48
C GLY A 105 -39.82 -14.86 19.05
N GLU A 106 -39.15 -13.76 19.41
CA GLU A 106 -39.76 -12.43 19.51
C GLU A 106 -39.26 -11.58 18.33
N PRO A 107 -40.15 -11.06 17.46
CA PRO A 107 -39.77 -9.96 16.58
C PRO A 107 -39.51 -8.73 17.45
N ILE A 108 -38.39 -8.04 17.20
CA ILE A 108 -38.12 -6.71 17.76
C ILE A 108 -39.21 -5.76 17.25
N GLN A 109 -40.31 -5.66 17.98
CA GLN A 109 -41.43 -4.75 17.71
C GLN A 109 -41.18 -3.49 18.54
N GLY A 110 -40.73 -2.40 17.91
CA GLY A 110 -40.38 -1.22 18.69
C GLY A 110 -40.10 0.07 17.93
N ILE A 111 -40.36 0.15 16.62
CA ILE A 111 -40.33 1.45 15.92
C ILE A 111 -41.61 1.57 15.08
N PRO A 112 -42.60 2.38 15.48
CA PRO A 112 -43.69 2.73 14.59
C PRO A 112 -43.11 3.55 13.42
N VAL A 113 -43.30 3.06 12.19
CA VAL A 113 -42.99 3.82 10.97
C VAL A 113 -44.13 4.82 10.75
N PRO A 114 -43.88 6.14 10.81
CA PRO A 114 -44.92 7.14 10.50
C PRO A 114 -45.27 7.14 9.01
N ASP A 115 -46.55 7.03 8.71
CA ASP A 115 -47.14 7.09 7.37
C ASP A 115 -47.04 8.53 6.80
N PRO A 116 -46.41 8.74 5.63
CA PRO A 116 -46.20 10.08 5.06
C PRO A 116 -47.49 10.78 4.57
N GLY A 117 -48.66 10.11 4.60
CA GLY A 117 -49.92 10.66 4.09
C GLY A 117 -50.71 11.56 5.07
N GLN A 118 -50.36 11.61 6.36
CA GLN A 118 -51.23 12.19 7.40
C GLN A 118 -50.90 13.66 7.77
N ALA A 119 -49.79 14.22 7.29
CA ALA A 119 -49.35 15.57 7.64
C ALA A 119 -49.72 16.58 6.54
N ARG A 120 -51.00 16.96 6.43
CA ARG A 120 -51.52 18.27 5.93
C ARG A 120 -53.01 18.20 5.51
N LYS A 121 -53.90 17.85 6.44
CA LYS A 121 -55.31 18.30 6.42
C LYS A 121 -55.76 18.58 7.85
N SER A 122 -55.40 19.76 8.36
CA SER A 122 -55.93 20.31 9.60
C SER A 122 -55.32 21.69 9.83
N GLY A 123 -56.12 22.75 9.71
CA GLY A 123 -55.77 24.13 10.12
C GLY A 123 -55.77 25.12 8.98
#